data_AF-A0A496B6J5-F1
#
_entry.id   AF-A0A496B6J5-F1
#
_cell.length_a   1.000
_cell.length_b   1.000
_cell.length_c   1.000
_cell.angle_alpha   90.00
_cell.angle_beta   90.00
_cell.angle_gamma   90.00
#
_symmetry.space_group_name_H-M   'P 1'
#
loop_
_entity.id
_entity.type
_entity.pdbx_description
1 polymer ?
#
loop_
_entity_poly.entity_id
_entity_poly.type
_entity_poly.pdbx_seq_one_letter_code
_entity_poly.pdbx_strand_id
1 'polypeptide(L)'
;MAQETTQSDGRLAHPFPPTRPTVTIIESSETISAVDCPELQWWFAVPRLGERYVWATYDAETLQLAAVTEMISTTAATVQDIACVEIRVKEWTQNDWPACPEWMYAVLDEEHTRWLSIAWMEDGKKVAYTIGDEGFEGQWGCLTQRQIVDDGRYQLQPDGSYRLTDNQGRGAGTYDVTIGERTFTCLRVLDVDISEPHGGELAEVFIERGGRTVFFRRYDGQHLRGHDLVKKFPHNRRIVINDVTYVHADCTGWAHDTVPEIALRP
;
A
#
# COMPACT_ATOMS: atom_id res chain seq x y z
N MET A 1 -47.96 -0.97 3.05
CA MET A 1 -47.02 0.11 3.39
C MET A 1 -45.62 -0.45 3.21
N ALA A 2 -45.08 -0.30 2.00
CA ALA A 2 -43.69 -0.64 1.73
C ALA A 2 -42.84 0.49 2.29
N GLN A 3 -41.93 0.17 3.21
CA GLN A 3 -40.91 1.09 3.65
C GLN A 3 -39.98 1.32 2.46
N GLU A 4 -39.94 2.56 1.97
CA GLU A 4 -38.87 3.05 1.11
C GLU A 4 -37.57 2.98 1.91
N THR A 5 -36.80 1.92 1.68
CA THR A 5 -35.41 1.87 2.09
C THR A 5 -34.68 2.94 1.30
N THR A 6 -34.45 4.08 1.93
CA THR A 6 -33.60 5.13 1.39
C THR A 6 -32.19 4.56 1.35
N GLN A 7 -31.77 4.04 0.20
CA GLN A 7 -30.35 3.79 -0.10
C GLN A 7 -29.66 5.14 -0.01
N SER A 8 -29.05 5.45 1.13
CA SER A 8 -28.01 6.48 1.18
C SER A 8 -26.92 6.02 0.23
N ASP A 9 -26.49 6.88 -0.70
CA ASP A 9 -25.60 6.59 -1.82
C ASP A 9 -24.17 6.12 -1.44
N GLY A 10 -23.96 5.64 -0.20
CA GLY A 10 -22.84 4.81 0.27
C GLY A 10 -21.43 5.38 0.14
N ARG A 11 -21.27 6.55 -0.48
CA ARG A 11 -19.97 7.12 -0.85
C ARG A 11 -19.38 7.87 0.33
N LEU A 12 -18.16 7.48 0.70
CA LEU A 12 -17.31 8.27 1.58
C LEU A 12 -17.10 9.65 0.95
N ALA A 13 -17.24 10.72 1.74
CA ALA A 13 -16.92 12.06 1.25
C ALA A 13 -15.40 12.16 1.03
N HIS A 14 -14.97 12.39 -0.22
CA HIS A 14 -13.57 12.36 -0.60
C HIS A 14 -13.22 13.40 -1.68
N PRO A 15 -11.95 13.84 -1.77
CA PRO A 15 -11.51 14.84 -2.76
C PRO A 15 -11.09 14.23 -4.10
N PHE A 16 -11.07 12.90 -4.21
CA PHE A 16 -10.53 12.22 -5.39
C PHE A 16 -11.39 12.41 -6.64
N PRO A 17 -10.80 12.75 -7.80
CA PRO A 17 -11.52 12.81 -9.07
C PRO A 17 -11.99 11.41 -9.50
N PRO A 18 -13.07 11.31 -10.31
CA PRO A 18 -13.59 10.03 -10.80
C PRO A 18 -12.65 9.31 -11.77
N THR A 19 -11.68 10.02 -12.33
CA THR A 19 -10.62 9.48 -13.20
C THR A 19 -9.26 9.78 -12.57
N ARG A 20 -8.35 8.80 -12.61
CA ARG A 20 -6.99 8.93 -12.07
C ARG A 20 -6.32 10.16 -12.69
N PRO A 21 -5.71 11.03 -11.88
CA PRO A 21 -4.83 12.06 -12.41
C PRO A 21 -3.71 11.47 -13.28
N THR A 22 -3.19 12.26 -14.20
CA THR A 22 -2.00 11.88 -14.96
C THR A 22 -0.84 11.63 -13.99
N VAL A 23 -0.15 10.50 -14.16
CA VAL A 23 1.03 10.14 -13.36
C VAL A 23 2.23 10.02 -14.28
N THR A 24 3.28 10.80 -13.99
CA THR A 24 4.57 10.75 -14.68
C THR A 24 5.65 10.43 -13.65
N ILE A 25 6.54 9.50 -13.97
CA ILE A 25 7.63 9.07 -13.09
C ILE A 25 8.91 9.14 -13.92
N ILE A 26 9.84 9.99 -13.52
CA ILE A 26 11.11 10.23 -14.22
C ILE A 26 12.23 10.09 -13.20
N GLU A 27 13.34 9.45 -13.58
CA GLU A 27 14.52 9.36 -12.72
C GLU A 27 15.03 10.78 -12.41
N SER A 28 15.29 11.04 -11.13
CA SER A 28 15.77 12.35 -10.68
C SER A 28 17.29 12.39 -10.69
N SER A 29 17.84 13.58 -10.95
CA SER A 29 19.27 13.84 -10.72
C SER A 29 19.63 14.03 -9.24
N GLU A 30 18.63 14.24 -8.38
CA GLU A 30 18.83 14.29 -6.94
C GLU A 30 18.99 12.89 -6.35
N THR A 31 19.56 12.80 -5.15
CA THR A 31 19.71 11.53 -4.43
C THR A 31 19.03 11.62 -3.08
N ILE A 32 18.22 10.60 -2.78
CA ILE A 32 17.68 10.29 -1.45
C ILE A 32 18.26 8.93 -1.06
N SER A 33 19.21 8.91 -0.12
CA SER A 33 19.81 7.67 0.36
C SER A 33 19.03 7.02 1.51
N ALA A 34 18.22 7.81 2.22
CA ALA A 34 17.33 7.29 3.24
C ALA A 34 16.13 8.24 3.44
N VAL A 35 15.01 7.65 3.83
CA VAL A 35 13.81 8.38 4.27
C VAL A 35 13.26 7.74 5.53
N ASP A 36 12.78 8.57 6.44
CA ASP A 36 12.04 8.12 7.61
C ASP A 36 10.55 8.05 7.27
N CYS A 37 9.98 6.84 7.17
CA CYS A 37 8.59 6.60 6.82
C CYS A 37 7.80 6.06 8.03
N PRO A 38 7.04 6.92 8.74
CA PRO A 38 6.29 6.52 9.94
C PRO A 38 4.92 5.88 9.62
N GLU A 39 4.62 5.65 8.34
CA GLU A 39 3.37 5.02 7.91
C GLU A 39 3.39 3.52 8.22
N LEU A 40 2.23 2.97 8.55
CA LEU A 40 1.97 1.53 8.55
C LEU A 40 2.16 1.05 7.12
N GLN A 41 3.28 0.39 6.87
CA GLN A 41 3.75 0.27 5.50
C GLN A 41 2.75 -0.49 4.63
N TRP A 42 2.46 0.24 3.56
CA TRP A 42 1.52 0.08 2.44
C TRP A 42 0.04 0.35 2.75
N TRP A 43 -0.27 0.85 3.95
CA TRP A 43 -1.60 1.35 4.37
C TRP A 43 -1.64 2.86 4.69
N PHE A 44 -0.52 3.57 4.46
CA PHE A 44 -0.33 5.03 4.48
C PHE A 44 -0.73 5.80 5.76
N ALA A 45 -1.30 5.14 6.76
CA ALA A 45 -1.69 5.73 8.03
C ALA A 45 -0.51 5.78 8.99
N VAL A 46 -0.33 6.91 9.66
CA VAL A 46 0.61 7.03 10.79
C VAL A 46 -0.18 6.73 12.09
N PRO A 47 0.26 5.77 12.93
CA PRO A 47 -0.40 5.38 14.18
C PRO A 47 -0.41 6.45 15.30
N ARG A 48 -0.96 7.64 15.04
CA ARG A 48 -1.06 8.73 16.01
C ARG A 48 -2.50 9.16 16.21
N LEU A 49 -2.87 9.35 17.46
CA LEU A 49 -4.24 9.65 17.87
C LEU A 49 -4.78 10.92 17.20
N GLY A 50 -5.98 10.84 16.62
CA GLY A 50 -6.67 11.95 15.98
C GLY A 50 -6.27 12.20 14.53
N GLU A 51 -5.26 11.52 13.99
CA GLU A 51 -4.87 11.67 12.60
C GLU A 51 -5.81 10.89 11.66
N ARG A 52 -6.02 11.46 10.47
CA ARG A 52 -6.90 10.95 9.42
C ARG A 52 -6.15 10.83 8.10
N TYR A 53 -6.33 9.70 7.46
CA TYR A 53 -5.69 9.33 6.20
C TYR A 53 -6.72 8.83 5.21
N VAL A 54 -6.60 9.24 3.96
CA VAL A 54 -7.47 8.78 2.88
C VAL A 54 -6.64 8.58 1.63
N TRP A 55 -6.97 7.54 0.86
CA TRP A 55 -6.43 7.32 -0.47
C TRP A 55 -7.51 6.81 -1.40
N ALA A 56 -7.26 7.00 -2.69
CA ALA A 56 -8.05 6.41 -3.76
C ALA A 56 -7.25 5.30 -4.43
N THR A 57 -7.98 4.28 -4.85
CA THR A 57 -7.49 3.22 -5.72
C THR A 57 -8.21 3.33 -7.05
N TYR A 58 -7.44 3.37 -8.13
CA TYR A 58 -7.92 3.52 -9.49
C TYR A 58 -7.60 2.27 -10.30
N ASP A 59 -8.54 1.81 -11.10
CA ASP A 59 -8.29 0.75 -12.07
C ASP A 59 -7.21 1.20 -13.07
N ALA A 60 -6.19 0.37 -13.28
CA ALA A 60 -5.01 0.78 -14.04
C ALA A 60 -5.25 0.85 -15.56
N GLU A 61 -6.28 0.17 -16.07
CA GLU A 61 -6.63 0.15 -17.50
C GLU A 61 -7.62 1.27 -17.85
N THR A 62 -8.74 1.33 -17.12
CA THR A 62 -9.84 2.29 -17.34
C THR A 62 -9.60 3.64 -16.69
N LEU A 63 -8.67 3.71 -15.73
CA LEU A 63 -8.37 4.87 -14.90
C LEU A 63 -9.52 5.31 -14.00
N GLN A 64 -10.60 4.53 -13.90
CA GLN A 64 -11.76 4.89 -13.10
C GLN A 64 -11.49 4.66 -11.61
N LEU A 65 -12.08 5.52 -10.78
CA LEU A 65 -12.01 5.38 -9.33
C LEU A 65 -12.71 4.08 -8.89
N ALA A 66 -11.93 3.13 -8.40
CA ALA A 66 -12.38 1.79 -8.05
C ALA A 66 -12.63 1.63 -6.54
N ALA A 67 -11.89 2.34 -5.70
CA ALA A 67 -12.12 2.37 -4.25
C ALA A 67 -11.60 3.65 -3.59
N VAL A 68 -12.12 3.93 -2.40
CA VAL A 68 -11.63 4.96 -1.48
C VAL A 68 -11.62 4.38 -0.08
N THR A 69 -10.45 4.47 0.56
CA THR A 69 -10.24 3.97 1.92
C THR A 69 -9.90 5.13 2.83
N GLU A 70 -10.58 5.24 3.97
CA GLU A 70 -10.35 6.20 5.04
C GLU A 70 -9.89 5.45 6.29
N MET A 71 -8.79 5.90 6.90
CA MET A 71 -8.30 5.45 8.20
C MET A 71 -8.27 6.61 9.18
N ILE A 72 -8.83 6.43 10.37
CA ILE A 72 -8.82 7.42 11.45
C ILE A 72 -8.36 6.76 12.74
N SER A 73 -7.31 7.29 13.35
CA SER A 73 -6.86 6.88 14.69
C SER A 73 -7.79 7.47 15.75
N THR A 74 -8.68 6.67 16.32
CA THR A 74 -9.82 7.17 17.11
C THR A 74 -9.61 7.13 18.62
N THR A 75 -8.82 6.18 19.14
CA THR A 75 -8.79 5.93 20.59
C THR A 75 -7.43 5.37 21.01
N ALA A 76 -6.92 5.83 22.17
CA ALA A 76 -5.76 5.18 22.79
C ALA A 76 -6.17 3.81 23.33
N ALA A 77 -5.36 2.78 23.08
CA ALA A 77 -5.67 1.41 23.43
C ALA A 77 -4.43 0.69 23.98
N THR A 78 -4.64 -0.52 24.49
CA THR A 78 -3.59 -1.44 24.90
C THR A 78 -3.90 -2.83 24.36
N VAL A 79 -2.95 -3.44 23.66
CA VAL A 79 -3.04 -4.85 23.19
C VAL A 79 -1.87 -5.61 23.79
N GLN A 80 -2.14 -6.65 24.59
CA GLN A 80 -1.12 -7.44 25.30
C GLN A 80 -0.05 -6.56 26.00
N ASP A 81 -0.52 -5.60 26.81
CA ASP A 81 0.31 -4.63 27.55
C ASP A 81 1.13 -3.64 26.70
N ILE A 82 0.96 -3.64 25.36
CA ILE A 82 1.57 -2.67 24.45
C ILE A 82 0.62 -1.50 24.24
N ALA A 83 1.04 -0.29 24.60
CA ALA A 83 0.30 0.93 24.32
C ALA A 83 0.24 1.20 22.80
N CYS A 84 -0.96 1.45 22.29
CA CYS A 84 -1.21 1.58 20.86
C CYS A 84 -2.38 2.53 20.57
N VAL A 85 -2.72 2.69 19.30
CA VAL A 85 -3.95 3.38 18.87
C VAL A 85 -4.89 2.41 18.17
N GLU A 86 -6.18 2.55 18.44
CA GLU A 86 -7.25 1.99 17.63
C GLU A 86 -7.43 2.86 16.39
N ILE A 87 -7.48 2.22 15.22
CA ILE A 87 -7.71 2.83 13.91
C ILE A 87 -9.01 2.26 13.36
N ARG A 88 -9.94 3.14 13.01
CA ARG A 88 -11.15 2.81 12.24
C ARG A 88 -10.83 2.87 10.76
N VAL A 89 -11.23 1.83 10.04
CA VAL A 89 -11.20 1.84 8.57
C VAL A 89 -12.62 1.95 8.05
N LYS A 90 -12.79 2.78 7.02
CA LYS A 90 -13.98 2.78 6.19
C LYS A 90 -13.55 2.67 4.76
N GLU A 91 -14.28 1.88 4.00
CA GLU A 91 -13.99 1.70 2.59
C GLU A 91 -15.28 1.85 1.79
N TRP A 92 -15.14 2.52 0.65
CA TRP A 92 -16.10 2.48 -0.43
C TRP A 92 -15.42 1.81 -1.62
N THR A 93 -16.08 0.84 -2.24
CA THR A 93 -15.60 0.17 -3.45
C THR A 93 -16.66 0.24 -4.54
N GLN A 94 -16.22 0.33 -5.79
CA GLN A 94 -17.11 0.30 -6.96
C GLN A 94 -17.62 -1.12 -7.24
N ASN A 95 -16.82 -2.14 -6.89
CA ASN A 95 -17.12 -3.55 -7.07
C ASN A 95 -17.09 -4.28 -5.71
N ASP A 96 -17.65 -5.49 -5.65
CA ASP A 96 -17.59 -6.35 -4.46
C ASP A 96 -16.15 -6.86 -4.24
N TRP A 97 -15.36 -6.07 -3.52
CA TRP A 97 -14.01 -6.44 -3.10
C TRP A 97 -14.06 -7.22 -1.79
N PRO A 98 -13.03 -8.02 -1.48
CA PRO A 98 -12.90 -8.63 -0.16
C PRO A 98 -12.99 -7.57 0.94
N ALA A 99 -13.69 -7.89 2.02
CA ALA A 99 -13.89 -6.97 3.13
C ALA A 99 -12.54 -6.56 3.76
N CYS A 100 -12.34 -5.26 3.90
CA CYS A 100 -11.26 -4.69 4.70
C CYS A 100 -11.57 -4.83 6.21
N PRO A 101 -10.57 -5.08 7.08
CA PRO A 101 -10.76 -4.96 8.52
C PRO A 101 -11.33 -3.59 8.90
N GLU A 102 -12.36 -3.57 9.75
CA GLU A 102 -13.03 -2.33 10.20
C GLU A 102 -12.30 -1.69 11.39
N TRP A 103 -11.62 -2.51 12.20
CA TRP A 103 -10.83 -2.11 13.35
C TRP A 103 -9.41 -2.63 13.21
N MET A 104 -8.45 -1.75 13.43
CA MET A 104 -7.05 -2.13 13.50
C MET A 104 -6.42 -1.49 14.73
N TYR A 105 -5.39 -2.13 15.28
CA TYR A 105 -4.64 -1.62 16.42
C TYR A 105 -3.18 -1.61 16.04
N ALA A 106 -2.54 -0.47 16.18
CA ALA A 106 -1.19 -0.28 15.68
C ALA A 106 -0.34 0.58 16.61
N VAL A 107 0.96 0.33 16.57
CA VAL A 107 1.97 1.10 17.30
C VAL A 107 2.97 1.70 16.33
N LEU A 108 3.44 2.90 16.68
CA LEU A 108 4.57 3.58 16.10
C LEU A 108 5.53 3.93 17.23
N ASP A 109 6.76 3.46 17.14
CA ASP A 109 7.84 3.82 18.06
C ASP A 109 8.96 4.58 17.32
N GLU A 110 10.12 4.70 17.96
CA GLU A 110 11.27 5.43 17.42
C GLU A 110 11.87 4.77 16.17
N GLU A 111 11.69 3.46 15.99
CA GLU A 111 12.37 2.66 14.96
C GLU A 111 11.38 1.87 14.06
N HIS A 112 10.18 1.58 14.55
CA HIS A 112 9.26 0.64 13.91
C HIS A 112 7.80 1.12 13.87
N THR A 113 7.08 0.57 12.91
CA THR A 113 5.62 0.48 12.91
C THR A 113 5.20 -0.98 12.97
N ARG A 114 4.05 -1.26 13.59
CA ARG A 114 3.54 -2.63 13.69
C ARG A 114 2.03 -2.68 13.88
N TRP A 115 1.37 -3.62 13.21
CA TRP A 115 0.02 -4.05 13.54
C TRP A 115 0.03 -4.98 14.75
N LEU A 116 -0.84 -4.72 15.73
CA LEU A 116 -1.00 -5.54 16.92
C LEU A 116 -2.25 -6.42 16.84
N SER A 117 -3.30 -5.93 16.20
CA SER A 117 -4.53 -6.68 15.97
C SER A 117 -5.33 -6.05 14.83
N ILE A 118 -6.10 -6.89 14.13
CA ILE A 118 -7.11 -6.51 13.16
C ILE A 118 -8.43 -7.19 13.52
N ALA A 119 -9.56 -6.57 13.19
CA ALA A 119 -10.87 -7.13 13.46
C ALA A 119 -11.93 -6.66 12.46
N TRP A 120 -12.95 -7.49 12.29
CA TRP A 120 -14.09 -7.30 11.41
C TRP A 120 -15.38 -7.81 12.08
N MET A 121 -16.53 -7.44 11.52
CA MET A 121 -17.80 -8.06 11.88
C MET A 121 -18.05 -9.33 11.06
N GLU A 122 -18.27 -10.45 11.74
CA GLU A 122 -18.69 -11.74 11.17
C GLU A 122 -19.94 -12.23 11.92
N ASP A 123 -21.05 -12.42 11.20
CA ASP A 123 -22.32 -12.90 11.77
C ASP A 123 -22.76 -12.15 13.04
N GLY A 124 -22.59 -10.83 13.05
CA GLY A 124 -22.94 -9.96 14.18
C GLY A 124 -21.98 -10.01 15.36
N LYS A 125 -20.85 -10.71 15.22
CA LYS A 125 -19.77 -10.77 16.23
C LYS A 125 -18.54 -10.05 15.70
N LYS A 126 -17.83 -9.38 16.60
CA LYS A 126 -16.50 -8.87 16.30
C LYS A 126 -15.50 -10.01 16.40
N VAL A 127 -14.87 -10.37 15.29
CA VAL A 127 -13.80 -11.37 15.24
C VAL A 127 -12.49 -10.61 15.12
N ALA A 128 -11.56 -10.92 16.03
CA ALA A 128 -10.25 -10.28 16.10
C ALA A 128 -9.17 -11.32 15.91
N TYR A 129 -8.12 -10.91 15.22
CA TYR A 129 -6.89 -11.65 14.99
C TYR A 129 -5.74 -10.78 15.49
N THR A 130 -4.88 -11.32 16.33
CA THR A 130 -3.91 -10.56 17.13
C THR A 130 -2.52 -11.19 17.11
N ILE A 131 -1.51 -10.42 17.52
CA ILE A 131 -0.16 -10.94 17.76
C ILE A 131 -0.18 -12.22 18.61
N GLY A 132 0.56 -13.23 18.20
CA GLY A 132 0.59 -14.57 18.79
C GLY A 132 -0.44 -15.55 18.23
N ASP A 133 -1.45 -15.10 17.49
CA ASP A 133 -2.33 -15.99 16.75
C ASP A 133 -1.59 -16.60 15.54
N GLU A 134 -1.84 -17.87 15.25
CA GLU A 134 -1.14 -18.61 14.19
C GLU A 134 -1.30 -17.90 12.84
N GLY A 135 -0.19 -17.38 12.29
CA GLY A 135 -0.12 -16.74 10.98
C GLY A 135 -0.17 -15.20 11.01
N PHE A 136 -0.43 -14.58 12.17
CA PHE A 136 -0.64 -13.13 12.25
C PHE A 136 0.62 -12.37 11.86
N GLU A 137 1.78 -12.77 12.40
CA GLU A 137 3.06 -12.12 12.13
C GLU A 137 3.48 -12.20 10.67
N GLY A 138 3.10 -13.28 9.98
CA GLY A 138 3.42 -13.47 8.56
C GLY A 138 2.59 -12.59 7.62
N GLN A 139 1.42 -12.13 8.05
CA GLN A 139 0.50 -11.35 7.21
C GLN A 139 0.35 -9.88 7.64
N TRP A 140 0.40 -9.62 8.94
CA TRP A 140 0.08 -8.31 9.51
C TRP A 140 1.10 -7.89 10.57
N GLY A 141 1.43 -8.78 11.49
CA GLY A 141 2.19 -8.45 12.69
C GLY A 141 3.69 -8.31 12.50
N CYS A 142 4.20 -8.18 11.27
CA CYS A 142 5.62 -8.02 11.03
C CYS A 142 6.10 -6.67 11.60
N LEU A 143 7.29 -6.67 12.21
CA LEU A 143 7.94 -5.45 12.66
C LEU A 143 8.56 -4.75 11.46
N THR A 144 8.04 -3.58 11.12
CA THR A 144 8.49 -2.86 9.93
C THR A 144 9.32 -1.66 10.32
N GLN A 145 10.59 -1.65 9.86
CA GLN A 145 11.49 -0.52 10.07
C GLN A 145 11.00 0.73 9.34
N ARG A 146 10.88 1.83 10.07
CA ARG A 146 10.47 3.11 9.50
C ARG A 146 11.55 3.74 8.63
N GLN A 147 12.82 3.53 8.97
CA GLN A 147 13.93 4.04 8.17
C GLN A 147 14.14 3.17 6.94
N ILE A 148 13.83 3.71 5.77
CA ILE A 148 14.00 3.05 4.48
C ILE A 148 15.25 3.61 3.82
N VAL A 149 16.19 2.72 3.49
CA VAL A 149 17.50 3.08 2.94
C VAL A 149 17.62 2.57 1.52
N ASP A 150 18.21 3.39 0.65
CA ASP A 150 18.80 2.96 -0.62
C ASP A 150 20.29 2.75 -0.40
N ASP A 151 20.67 1.48 -0.29
CA ASP A 151 22.05 1.03 -0.14
C ASP A 151 22.57 0.36 -1.42
N GLY A 152 21.86 0.50 -2.55
CA GLY A 152 22.22 -0.14 -3.81
C GLY A 152 21.91 -1.64 -3.85
N ARG A 153 20.96 -2.14 -3.03
CA ARG A 153 20.39 -3.49 -3.19
C ARG A 153 19.88 -3.72 -4.60
N TYR A 154 19.15 -2.76 -5.17
CA TYR A 154 18.55 -2.85 -6.50
C TYR A 154 19.46 -2.23 -7.56
N GLN A 155 20.15 -3.05 -8.35
CA GLN A 155 20.98 -2.58 -9.46
C GLN A 155 20.19 -2.63 -10.76
N LEU A 156 19.75 -1.46 -11.25
CA LEU A 156 19.08 -1.31 -12.53
C LEU A 156 20.02 -1.69 -13.68
N GLN A 157 19.56 -2.59 -14.54
CA GLN A 157 20.28 -3.07 -15.72
C GLN A 157 19.87 -2.26 -16.97
N PRO A 158 20.68 -2.28 -18.05
CA PRO A 158 20.35 -1.56 -19.29
C PRO A 158 19.03 -1.97 -19.96
N ASP A 159 18.54 -3.18 -19.68
CA ASP A 159 17.26 -3.70 -20.20
C ASP A 159 16.06 -3.30 -19.33
N GLY A 160 16.28 -2.56 -18.23
CA GLY A 160 15.27 -2.13 -17.28
C GLY A 160 14.95 -3.14 -16.17
N SER A 161 15.61 -4.31 -16.14
CA SER A 161 15.51 -5.27 -15.04
C SER A 161 16.38 -4.87 -13.85
N TYR A 162 16.14 -5.47 -12.69
CA TYR A 162 16.96 -5.31 -11.50
C TYR A 162 17.73 -6.58 -11.18
N ARG A 163 19.00 -6.40 -10.79
CA ARG A 163 19.79 -7.43 -10.11
C ARG A 163 19.92 -7.08 -8.64
N LEU A 164 19.65 -8.03 -7.77
CA LEU A 164 19.86 -7.85 -6.33
C LEU A 164 21.33 -8.08 -5.94
N THR A 165 21.81 -7.28 -5.00
CA THR A 165 23.05 -7.52 -4.26
C THR A 165 22.75 -8.16 -2.89
N ASP A 166 23.78 -8.35 -2.07
CA ASP A 166 23.64 -8.86 -0.69
C ASP A 166 23.15 -7.78 0.31
N ASN A 167 23.00 -6.54 -0.15
CA ASN A 167 22.47 -5.44 0.65
C ASN A 167 20.97 -5.64 0.96
N GLN A 168 20.45 -4.92 1.94
CA GLN A 168 19.12 -5.18 2.52
C GLN A 168 18.13 -4.01 2.36
N GLY A 169 18.63 -2.83 1.99
CA GLY A 169 17.83 -1.65 1.75
C GLY A 169 16.70 -1.88 0.75
N ARG A 170 15.59 -1.17 0.94
CA ARG A 170 14.42 -1.28 0.06
C ARG A 170 14.35 -0.15 -0.97
N GLY A 171 15.20 0.87 -0.84
CA GLY A 171 15.33 1.95 -1.80
C GLY A 171 15.91 1.46 -3.13
N ALA A 172 15.34 1.96 -4.23
CA ALA A 172 15.65 1.58 -5.59
C ALA A 172 15.72 2.81 -6.50
N GLY A 173 16.51 3.80 -6.10
CA GLY A 173 16.71 5.04 -6.83
C GLY A 173 15.77 6.19 -6.42
N THR A 174 16.09 7.38 -6.91
CA THR A 174 15.33 8.61 -6.66
C THR A 174 14.61 9.05 -7.94
N TYR A 175 13.33 9.40 -7.81
CA TYR A 175 12.47 9.73 -8.94
C TYR A 175 11.65 10.99 -8.66
N ASP A 176 11.48 11.81 -9.67
CA ASP A 176 10.48 12.88 -9.68
C ASP A 176 9.14 12.29 -10.14
N VAL A 177 8.18 12.29 -9.22
CA VAL A 177 6.84 11.74 -9.40
C VAL A 177 5.87 12.89 -9.52
N THR A 178 5.30 13.07 -10.71
CA THR A 178 4.27 14.07 -10.99
C THR A 178 2.89 13.42 -10.97
N ILE A 179 1.98 13.93 -10.14
CA ILE A 179 0.58 13.51 -10.05
C ILE A 179 -0.30 14.73 -10.28
N GLY A 180 -1.01 14.75 -11.42
CA GLY A 180 -1.70 15.96 -11.89
C GLY A 180 -0.70 17.09 -12.10
N GLU A 181 -0.80 18.14 -11.28
CA GLU A 181 0.06 19.34 -11.36
C GLU A 181 1.20 19.35 -10.34
N ARG A 182 1.25 18.39 -9.41
CA ARG A 182 2.22 18.37 -8.31
C ARG A 182 3.34 17.40 -8.61
N THR A 183 4.58 17.80 -8.30
CA THR A 183 5.77 16.96 -8.46
C THR A 183 6.47 16.80 -7.12
N PHE A 184 6.86 15.57 -6.82
CA PHE A 184 7.57 15.19 -5.61
C PHE A 184 8.87 14.48 -5.98
N THR A 185 9.98 14.88 -5.37
CA THR A 185 11.21 14.07 -5.42
C THR A 185 11.10 12.99 -4.36
N CYS A 186 11.05 11.74 -4.82
CA CYS A 186 10.74 10.58 -4.01
C CYS A 186 11.88 9.56 -4.03
N LEU A 187 12.07 8.87 -2.91
CA LEU A 187 12.72 7.57 -2.93
C LEU A 187 11.73 6.56 -3.50
N ARG A 188 12.11 5.82 -4.54
CA ARG A 188 11.38 4.64 -4.97
C ARG A 188 11.75 3.49 -4.05
N VAL A 189 10.74 2.79 -3.57
CA VAL A 189 10.88 1.61 -2.73
C VAL A 189 10.36 0.43 -3.51
N LEU A 190 11.16 -0.64 -3.57
CA LEU A 190 10.74 -1.96 -4.01
C LEU A 190 10.79 -2.86 -2.78
N ASP A 191 9.63 -3.27 -2.29
CA ASP A 191 9.52 -4.23 -1.20
C ASP A 191 8.98 -5.55 -1.76
N VAL A 192 9.89 -6.49 -1.98
CA VAL A 192 9.62 -7.73 -2.73
C VAL A 192 9.81 -8.95 -1.86
N ASP A 193 8.82 -9.83 -1.91
CA ASP A 193 8.95 -11.20 -1.44
C ASP A 193 9.64 -12.07 -2.49
N ILE A 194 10.93 -12.35 -2.24
CA ILE A 194 11.79 -13.19 -3.08
C ILE A 194 11.83 -14.65 -2.62
N SER A 195 11.08 -15.01 -1.57
CA SER A 195 11.12 -16.37 -1.02
C SER A 195 10.42 -17.38 -1.94
N GLU A 196 9.51 -16.91 -2.79
CA GLU A 196 8.76 -17.74 -3.72
C GLU A 196 9.50 -17.97 -5.05
N PRO A 197 9.59 -19.23 -5.56
CA PRO A 197 10.32 -19.56 -6.78
C PRO A 197 9.88 -18.80 -8.05
N HIS A 198 8.63 -18.32 -8.07
CA HIS A 198 8.04 -17.57 -9.19
C HIS A 198 7.69 -16.13 -8.82
N GLY A 199 8.27 -15.62 -7.72
CA GLY A 199 7.98 -14.31 -7.15
C GLY A 199 6.72 -14.32 -6.28
N GLY A 200 6.83 -13.67 -5.11
CA GLY A 200 5.68 -13.39 -4.26
C GLY A 200 5.06 -12.05 -4.61
N GLU A 201 4.67 -11.31 -3.57
CA GLU A 201 4.19 -9.95 -3.69
C GLU A 201 5.35 -8.95 -3.87
N LEU A 202 5.14 -7.89 -4.64
CA LEU A 202 6.04 -6.75 -4.77
C LEU A 202 5.24 -5.46 -4.61
N ALA A 203 5.61 -4.63 -3.64
CA ALA A 203 5.15 -3.25 -3.54
C ALA A 203 6.14 -2.31 -4.23
N GLU A 204 5.65 -1.53 -5.19
CA GLU A 204 6.34 -0.35 -5.72
C GLU A 204 5.74 0.90 -5.07
N VAL A 205 6.56 1.64 -4.33
CA VAL A 205 6.10 2.75 -3.51
C VAL A 205 6.99 3.97 -3.75
N PHE A 206 6.40 5.15 -3.81
CA PHE A 206 7.15 6.40 -3.93
C PHE A 206 6.91 7.24 -2.68
N ILE A 207 7.99 7.44 -1.92
CA ILE A 207 7.96 8.14 -0.64
C ILE A 207 8.69 9.46 -0.80
N GLU A 208 7.98 10.57 -0.56
CA GLU A 208 8.58 11.90 -0.60
C GLU A 208 9.47 12.17 0.63
N ARG A 209 10.31 13.22 0.58
CA ARG A 209 11.35 13.51 1.58
C ARG A 209 10.85 13.61 3.03
N GLY A 210 9.60 13.99 3.24
CA GLY A 210 8.91 14.05 4.54
C GLY A 210 8.37 12.71 5.04
N GLY A 211 8.62 11.61 4.33
CA GLY A 211 8.27 10.26 4.78
C GLY A 211 6.89 9.77 4.37
N ARG A 212 6.19 10.49 3.49
CA ARG A 212 4.82 10.18 3.08
C ARG A 212 4.78 9.47 1.73
N THR A 213 3.94 8.46 1.61
CA THR A 213 3.68 7.83 0.30
C THR A 213 2.86 8.79 -0.57
N VAL A 214 3.30 9.01 -1.80
CA VAL A 214 2.55 9.80 -2.81
C VAL A 214 1.95 8.94 -3.91
N PHE A 215 2.51 7.76 -4.14
CA PHE A 215 2.04 6.83 -5.16
C PHE A 215 2.42 5.39 -4.81
N PHE A 216 1.51 4.46 -5.09
CA PHE A 216 1.69 3.04 -4.81
C PHE A 216 1.15 2.17 -5.95
N ARG A 217 1.87 1.09 -6.24
CA ARG A 217 1.41 -0.03 -7.06
C ARG A 217 1.80 -1.34 -6.40
N ARG A 218 0.90 -2.32 -6.48
CA ARG A 218 1.21 -3.71 -6.19
C ARG A 218 1.51 -4.46 -7.48
N TYR A 219 2.44 -5.38 -7.38
CA TYR A 219 2.72 -6.39 -8.37
C TYR A 219 2.70 -7.75 -7.69
N ASP A 220 2.38 -8.79 -8.45
CA ASP A 220 2.46 -10.16 -7.99
C ASP A 220 3.32 -10.97 -8.97
N GLY A 221 4.01 -11.99 -8.48
CA GLY A 221 4.78 -12.91 -9.30
C GLY A 221 3.93 -13.66 -10.34
N GLN A 222 4.54 -14.61 -11.03
CA GLN A 222 3.90 -15.24 -12.20
C GLN A 222 2.57 -15.94 -11.84
N HIS A 223 2.47 -16.53 -10.65
CA HIS A 223 1.33 -17.34 -10.26
C HIS A 223 0.61 -16.73 -9.06
N LEU A 224 -0.67 -16.39 -9.25
CA LEU A 224 -1.53 -15.91 -8.17
C LEU A 224 -2.89 -16.59 -8.26
N ARG A 225 -3.31 -17.25 -7.18
CA ARG A 225 -4.63 -17.91 -7.04
C ARG A 225 -5.00 -18.82 -8.22
N GLY A 226 -4.04 -19.60 -8.71
CA GLY A 226 -4.23 -20.54 -9.81
C GLY A 226 -4.21 -19.92 -11.22
N HIS A 227 -3.93 -18.62 -11.34
CA HIS A 227 -3.75 -17.94 -12.62
C HIS A 227 -2.28 -17.69 -12.93
N ASP A 228 -1.91 -17.85 -14.21
CA ASP A 228 -0.66 -17.35 -14.78
C ASP A 228 -0.86 -15.89 -15.19
N LEU A 229 -0.36 -14.96 -14.38
CA LEU A 229 -0.57 -13.53 -14.56
C LEU A 229 0.11 -12.99 -15.82
N VAL A 230 1.24 -13.57 -16.23
CA VAL A 230 1.96 -13.16 -17.45
C VAL A 230 1.09 -13.41 -18.68
N LYS A 231 0.39 -14.55 -18.72
CA LYS A 231 -0.55 -14.88 -19.79
C LYS A 231 -1.87 -14.12 -19.69
N LYS A 232 -2.40 -13.98 -18.47
CA LYS A 232 -3.69 -13.32 -18.23
C LYS A 232 -3.63 -11.82 -18.54
N PHE A 233 -2.49 -11.19 -18.24
CA PHE A 233 -2.29 -9.75 -18.37
C PHE A 233 -1.05 -9.42 -19.21
N PRO A 234 -1.08 -9.69 -20.53
CA PRO A 234 0.08 -9.56 -21.40
C PRO A 234 0.55 -8.12 -21.58
N HIS A 235 -0.32 -7.13 -21.30
CA HIS A 235 -0.08 -5.71 -21.49
C HIS A 235 0.10 -4.93 -20.19
N ASN A 236 -0.06 -5.57 -19.03
CA ASN A 236 0.16 -4.90 -17.75
C ASN A 236 1.64 -4.55 -17.58
N ARG A 237 1.89 -3.52 -16.78
CA ARG A 237 3.25 -3.12 -16.39
C ARG A 237 3.95 -4.30 -15.72
N ARG A 238 5.26 -4.38 -15.91
CA ARG A 238 6.10 -5.43 -15.31
C ARG A 238 7.31 -4.82 -14.64
N ILE A 239 7.77 -5.49 -13.60
CA ILE A 239 9.09 -5.30 -12.99
C ILE A 239 9.77 -6.66 -13.03
N VAL A 240 11.03 -6.69 -13.46
CA VAL A 240 11.84 -7.92 -13.47
C VAL A 240 12.94 -7.77 -12.43
N ILE A 241 13.04 -8.71 -11.50
CA ILE A 241 14.06 -8.74 -10.44
C ILE A 241 14.67 -10.12 -10.41
N ASN A 242 15.99 -10.24 -10.60
CA ASN A 242 16.70 -11.53 -10.68
C ASN A 242 16.01 -12.53 -11.63
N ASP A 243 15.66 -12.08 -12.84
CA ASP A 243 14.98 -12.88 -13.88
C ASP A 243 13.54 -13.32 -13.53
N VAL A 244 13.02 -12.95 -12.36
CA VAL A 244 11.63 -13.16 -11.96
C VAL A 244 10.78 -11.99 -12.40
N THR A 245 9.65 -12.28 -13.07
CA THR A 245 8.71 -11.27 -13.56
C THR A 245 7.58 -11.07 -12.57
N TYR A 246 7.42 -9.82 -12.12
CA TYR A 246 6.31 -9.34 -11.33
C TYR A 246 5.37 -8.54 -12.23
N VAL A 247 4.09 -8.90 -12.24
CA VAL A 247 3.06 -8.31 -13.11
C VAL A 247 2.20 -7.39 -12.26
N HIS A 248 1.92 -6.17 -12.75
CA HIS A 248 1.04 -5.22 -12.08
C HIS A 248 -0.35 -5.86 -11.95
N ALA A 249 -0.68 -6.25 -10.73
CA ALA A 249 -1.88 -6.92 -10.32
C ALA A 249 -1.92 -6.87 -8.79
N ASP A 250 -3.08 -7.04 -8.20
CA ASP A 250 -3.24 -7.17 -6.76
C ASP A 250 -4.13 -8.36 -6.38
N CYS A 251 -4.45 -8.45 -5.08
CA CYS A 251 -5.24 -9.52 -4.51
C CYS A 251 -6.70 -9.58 -5.02
N THR A 252 -7.20 -8.57 -5.73
CA THR A 252 -8.49 -8.61 -6.43
C THR A 252 -8.38 -9.33 -7.78
N GLY A 253 -7.15 -9.58 -8.24
CA GLY A 253 -6.84 -10.14 -9.54
C GLY A 253 -6.88 -9.12 -10.67
N TRP A 254 -6.90 -7.83 -10.35
CA TRP A 254 -6.85 -6.69 -11.29
C TRP A 254 -5.64 -5.81 -10.98
N ALA A 255 -5.35 -4.85 -11.86
CA ALA A 255 -4.25 -3.91 -11.66
C ALA A 255 -4.81 -2.58 -11.17
N HIS A 256 -4.26 -2.05 -10.08
CA HIS A 256 -4.67 -0.77 -9.54
C HIS A 256 -3.49 0.16 -9.24
N ASP A 257 -3.72 1.44 -9.44
CA ASP A 257 -2.86 2.53 -8.99
C ASP A 257 -3.48 3.19 -7.77
N THR A 258 -2.69 3.38 -6.71
CA THR A 258 -3.16 4.00 -5.48
C THR A 258 -2.53 5.36 -5.27
N VAL A 259 -3.37 6.36 -4.98
CA VAL A 259 -3.01 7.76 -4.82
C VAL A 259 -3.53 8.27 -3.46
N PRO A 260 -2.65 8.50 -2.48
CA PRO A 260 -3.03 9.12 -1.22
C PRO A 260 -3.45 10.58 -1.37
N GLU A 261 -4.32 11.07 -0.49
CA GLU A 261 -4.86 12.44 -0.53
C GLU A 261 -3.76 13.51 -0.51
N ILE A 262 -2.63 13.23 0.15
CA ILE A 262 -1.48 14.15 0.21
C ILE A 262 -0.95 14.49 -1.19
N ALA A 263 -1.10 13.61 -2.18
CA ALA A 263 -0.69 13.85 -3.54
C ALA A 263 -1.56 14.89 -4.26
N LEU A 264 -2.80 15.13 -3.80
CA LEU A 264 -3.78 15.98 -4.46
C LEU A 264 -4.03 17.32 -3.78
N ARG A 265 -3.74 17.44 -2.48
CA ARG A 265 -3.89 18.72 -1.75
C ARG A 265 -2.84 19.72 -2.26
N PRO A 266 -3.15 21.00 -2.47
CA PRO A 266 -2.15 22.02 -2.83
C PRO A 266 -1.05 22.13 -1.77
#